data_AF-A0A6G3MHQ8-F1
#
_entry.id   AF-A0A6G3MHQ8-F1
#
_cell.length_a   1.000
_cell.length_b   1.000
_cell.length_c   1.000
_cell.angle_alpha   90.00
_cell.angle_beta   90.00
_cell.angle_gamma   90.00
#
_symmetry.space_group_name_H-M   'P 1'
#
loop_
_entity.id
_entity.type
_entity.pdbx_description
1 polymer ?
#
loop_
_entity_poly.entity_id
_entity_poly.type
_entity_poly.pdbx_seq_one_letter_code
_entity_poly.pdbx_strand_id
1 'polypeptide(L)'
;HHYRTKMKLTKINVGFIGFPNVGKSSTINNLVGMKKTAVSFTPGKTKHLQTLYLDESTVLYDCPGLVLPQFINSKEELVINGILPIDQINDITSSIDLIVQIIPRIYFEQFYSTTIPSCSDNLLEYCNQEQLLTSIAFLKGFLGPKNVPDFSKVAKTILKDLTSGRFTYCHPPPVIDSYSFNKFDSIEIKTKPNKILEHKIVSYYSNKSTKNLIDEVDRNFLLKVYCFIKL
;
A
#
# COMPACT_ATOMS: atom_id res chain seq x y z
N HIS A 1 -17.22 -32.23 -55.99
CA HIS A 1 -17.35 -30.88 -55.38
C HIS A 1 -17.42 -31.00 -53.86
N HIS A 2 -16.28 -30.94 -53.17
CA HIS A 2 -16.24 -30.88 -51.70
C HIS A 2 -16.48 -29.44 -51.25
N TYR A 3 -17.63 -29.17 -50.65
CA TYR A 3 -17.89 -27.92 -49.92
C TYR A 3 -17.03 -27.90 -48.66
N ARG A 4 -15.80 -27.39 -48.78
CA ARG A 4 -15.01 -26.95 -47.62
C ARG A 4 -15.64 -25.65 -47.14
N THR A 5 -16.60 -25.76 -46.22
CA THR A 5 -17.10 -24.61 -45.45
C THR A 5 -15.90 -23.94 -44.80
N LYS A 6 -15.45 -22.82 -45.39
CA LYS A 6 -14.58 -21.87 -44.70
C LYS A 6 -15.38 -21.39 -43.50
N MET A 7 -15.17 -21.99 -42.33
CA MET A 7 -15.53 -21.33 -41.09
C MET A 7 -14.82 -19.98 -41.14
N LYS A 8 -15.58 -18.88 -41.25
CA LYS A 8 -15.04 -17.56 -40.93
C LYS A 8 -14.49 -17.70 -39.52
N LEU A 9 -13.17 -17.60 -39.36
CA LEU A 9 -12.55 -17.52 -38.05
C LEU A 9 -13.20 -16.35 -37.32
N THR A 10 -14.15 -16.66 -36.43
CA THR A 10 -14.78 -15.69 -35.57
C THR A 10 -13.68 -15.18 -34.64
N LYS A 11 -13.46 -13.87 -34.64
CA LYS A 11 -12.44 -13.26 -33.79
C LYS A 11 -12.69 -13.63 -32.32
N ILE A 12 -11.61 -13.95 -31.61
CA ILE A 12 -11.62 -14.20 -30.18
C ILE A 12 -11.67 -12.85 -29.47
N ASN A 13 -12.65 -12.68 -28.59
CA ASN A 13 -12.90 -11.46 -27.84
C ASN A 13 -12.58 -11.68 -26.37
N VAL A 14 -11.65 -10.92 -25.80
CA VAL A 14 -11.20 -11.04 -24.41
C VAL A 14 -11.40 -9.74 -23.66
N GLY A 15 -12.20 -9.74 -22.59
CA GLY A 15 -12.43 -8.57 -21.76
C GLY A 15 -11.64 -8.60 -20.45
N PHE A 16 -11.04 -7.47 -20.09
CA PHE A 16 -10.36 -7.29 -18.81
C PHE A 16 -11.28 -6.58 -17.83
N ILE A 17 -11.68 -7.29 -16.77
CA ILE A 17 -12.61 -6.80 -15.74
C ILE A 17 -11.91 -6.89 -14.38
N GLY A 18 -12.16 -5.92 -13.51
CA GLY A 18 -11.60 -5.89 -12.16
C GLY A 18 -11.62 -4.49 -11.55
N PHE A 19 -11.20 -4.39 -10.29
CA PHE A 19 -11.14 -3.12 -9.55
C PHE A 19 -10.29 -2.06 -10.27
N PRO A 20 -10.51 -0.76 -9.99
CA PRO A 20 -9.59 0.29 -10.41
C PRO A 20 -8.14 -0.01 -9.99
N ASN A 21 -7.17 0.47 -10.76
CA ASN A 21 -5.73 0.42 -10.44
C ASN A 21 -5.06 -0.96 -10.28
N VAL A 22 -5.75 -2.08 -10.51
CA VAL A 22 -5.16 -3.44 -10.52
C VAL A 22 -4.29 -3.75 -11.76
N GLY A 23 -3.99 -2.75 -12.60
CA GLY A 23 -3.08 -2.93 -13.74
C GLY A 23 -3.70 -3.45 -15.04
N LYS A 24 -5.03 -3.53 -15.17
CA LYS A 24 -5.73 -3.97 -16.42
C LYS A 24 -5.16 -3.33 -17.69
N SER A 25 -5.18 -2.00 -17.76
CA SER A 25 -4.70 -1.23 -18.90
C SER A 25 -3.18 -1.40 -19.13
N SER A 26 -2.40 -1.54 -18.06
CA SER A 26 -0.96 -1.82 -18.13
C SER A 26 -0.68 -3.19 -18.74
N THR A 27 -1.41 -4.23 -18.31
CA THR A 27 -1.31 -5.58 -18.85
C THR A 27 -1.67 -5.60 -20.33
N ILE A 28 -2.74 -4.92 -20.72
CA ILE A 28 -3.14 -4.80 -22.13
C ILE A 28 -2.05 -4.10 -22.96
N ASN A 29 -1.50 -2.99 -22.47
CA ASN A 29 -0.41 -2.29 -23.16
C ASN A 29 0.82 -3.19 -23.37
N ASN A 30 1.16 -4.01 -22.36
CA ASN A 30 2.25 -4.97 -22.46
C ASN A 30 1.95 -6.06 -23.50
N LEU A 31 0.71 -6.58 -23.54
CA LEU A 31 0.29 -7.58 -24.52
C LEU A 31 0.31 -7.04 -25.95
N VAL A 32 -0.16 -5.80 -26.15
CA VAL A 32 -0.20 -5.14 -27.47
C VAL A 32 1.20 -4.66 -27.92
N GLY A 33 2.18 -4.63 -27.01
CA GLY A 33 3.56 -4.20 -27.30
C GLY A 33 3.72 -2.70 -27.55
N MET A 34 2.65 -1.92 -27.34
CA MET A 34 2.63 -0.46 -27.53
C MET A 34 1.70 0.18 -26.51
N LYS A 35 2.04 1.40 -26.06
CA LYS A 35 1.18 2.21 -25.18
C LYS A 35 -0.05 2.73 -25.94
N LYS A 36 -1.13 1.94 -25.97
CA LYS A 36 -2.40 2.33 -26.61
C LYS A 36 -3.46 2.81 -25.61
N THR A 37 -3.38 2.40 -24.36
CA THR A 37 -4.29 2.85 -23.28
C THR A 37 -3.54 3.73 -22.29
N ALA A 38 -4.24 4.74 -21.75
CA ALA A 38 -3.66 5.63 -20.76
C ALA A 38 -3.64 4.95 -19.38
N VAL A 39 -2.48 4.94 -18.72
CA VAL A 39 -2.30 4.39 -17.37
C VAL A 39 -2.09 5.54 -16.38
N SER A 40 -2.67 5.41 -15.18
CA SER A 40 -2.46 6.33 -14.06
C SER A 40 -2.51 5.56 -12.75
N PHE A 41 -1.85 6.09 -11.72
CA PHE A 41 -1.99 5.62 -10.33
C PHE A 41 -3.28 6.14 -9.66
N THR A 42 -3.93 7.14 -10.25
CA THR A 42 -5.21 7.65 -9.75
C THR A 42 -6.40 6.88 -10.32
N PRO A 43 -7.39 6.53 -9.48
CA PRO A 43 -8.62 5.88 -9.93
C PRO A 43 -9.36 6.68 -11.00
N GLY A 44 -10.16 5.98 -11.82
CA GLY A 44 -11.06 6.61 -12.79
C GLY A 44 -10.40 7.06 -14.08
N LYS A 45 -9.21 6.53 -14.41
CA LYS A 45 -8.53 6.85 -15.67
C LYS A 45 -9.22 6.25 -16.90
N THR A 46 -9.59 4.96 -16.85
CA THR A 46 -10.38 4.29 -17.89
C THR A 46 -11.87 4.54 -17.64
N LYS A 47 -12.46 5.49 -18.37
CA LYS A 47 -13.88 5.89 -18.21
C LYS A 47 -14.83 5.21 -19.18
N HIS A 48 -14.32 4.71 -20.29
CA HIS A 48 -15.09 4.09 -21.36
C HIS A 48 -14.47 2.76 -21.74
N LEU A 49 -15.30 1.86 -22.25
CA LEU A 49 -14.84 0.62 -22.88
C LEU A 49 -13.93 0.96 -24.07
N GLN A 50 -12.74 0.37 -24.12
CA GLN A 50 -11.82 0.53 -25.25
C GLN A 50 -11.60 -0.82 -25.93
N THR A 51 -11.70 -0.84 -27.26
CA THR A 51 -11.50 -2.04 -28.09
C THR A 51 -10.14 -1.98 -28.76
N LEU A 52 -9.31 -2.99 -28.54
CA LEU A 52 -7.91 -3.03 -28.94
C LEU A 52 -7.62 -4.31 -29.70
N TYR A 53 -7.14 -4.18 -30.93
CA TYR A 53 -6.74 -5.34 -31.73
C TYR A 53 -5.32 -5.75 -31.34
N LEU A 54 -5.18 -7.01 -30.89
CA LEU A 54 -3.89 -7.64 -30.64
C LEU A 54 -3.33 -8.20 -31.95
N ASP A 55 -4.15 -8.94 -32.69
CA ASP A 55 -3.86 -9.48 -34.02
C ASP A 55 -5.14 -9.57 -34.87
N GLU A 56 -5.07 -10.16 -36.07
CA GLU A 56 -6.23 -10.28 -36.98
C GLU A 56 -7.38 -11.12 -36.41
N SER A 57 -7.05 -12.04 -35.50
CA SER A 57 -7.95 -13.01 -34.89
C SER A 57 -8.35 -12.67 -33.45
N THR A 58 -7.69 -11.72 -32.78
CA THR A 58 -7.86 -11.45 -31.35
C THR A 58 -8.14 -9.98 -31.05
N VAL A 59 -9.20 -9.73 -30.29
CA VAL A 59 -9.63 -8.42 -29.82
C VAL A 59 -9.66 -8.40 -28.30
N LEU A 60 -9.00 -7.40 -27.72
CA LEU A 60 -8.96 -7.14 -26.29
C LEU A 60 -9.89 -5.97 -25.94
N TYR A 61 -10.57 -6.04 -24.81
CA TYR A 61 -11.43 -4.99 -24.30
C TYR A 61 -10.89 -4.50 -22.94
N ASP A 62 -10.55 -3.22 -22.85
CA ASP A 62 -10.23 -2.55 -21.58
C ASP A 62 -11.50 -1.93 -21.01
N CYS A 63 -11.98 -2.49 -19.90
CA CYS A 63 -13.18 -2.02 -19.23
C CYS A 63 -12.84 -1.02 -18.10
N PRO A 64 -13.71 -0.04 -17.82
CA PRO A 64 -13.62 0.75 -16.61
C PRO A 64 -13.52 -0.13 -15.35
N GLY A 65 -12.81 0.36 -14.33
CA GLY A 65 -12.72 -0.36 -13.06
C GLY A 65 -14.09 -0.47 -12.40
N LEU A 66 -14.48 -1.68 -12.02
CA LEU A 66 -15.76 -1.96 -11.36
C LEU A 66 -15.54 -2.20 -9.87
N VAL A 67 -16.38 -1.61 -9.04
CA VAL A 67 -16.37 -1.77 -7.58
C VAL A 67 -17.70 -2.40 -7.17
N LEU A 68 -17.68 -3.65 -6.72
CA LEU A 68 -18.88 -4.39 -6.34
C LEU A 68 -19.14 -4.23 -4.83
N PRO A 69 -20.33 -3.72 -4.40
CA PRO A 69 -20.60 -3.41 -3.00
C PRO A 69 -20.47 -4.59 -2.02
N GLN A 70 -20.64 -5.83 -2.50
CA GLN A 70 -20.66 -7.04 -1.66
C GLN A 70 -19.29 -7.45 -1.10
N PHE A 71 -18.19 -6.94 -1.67
CA PHE A 71 -16.83 -7.37 -1.32
C PHE A 71 -16.07 -6.34 -0.47
N ILE A 72 -16.75 -5.32 0.01
CA ILE A 72 -16.12 -4.16 0.65
C ILE A 72 -16.72 -4.00 2.03
N ASN A 73 -15.88 -4.17 3.05
CA ASN A 73 -16.35 -4.08 4.43
C ASN A 73 -16.45 -2.63 4.88
N SER A 74 -15.58 -1.76 4.36
CA SER A 74 -15.56 -0.36 4.77
C SER A 74 -15.03 0.60 3.70
N LYS A 75 -15.32 1.89 3.87
CA LYS A 75 -14.83 2.95 2.97
C LYS A 75 -13.30 3.07 3.05
N GLU A 76 -12.74 2.87 4.23
CA GLU A 76 -11.31 2.95 4.52
C GLU A 76 -10.54 1.89 3.74
N GLU A 77 -11.06 0.67 3.66
CA GLU A 77 -10.48 -0.42 2.87
C GLU A 77 -10.40 -0.07 1.37
N LEU A 78 -11.40 0.65 0.84
CA LEU A 78 -11.35 1.16 -0.53
C LEU A 78 -10.24 2.20 -0.75
N VAL A 79 -9.90 2.99 0.28
CA VAL A 79 -8.80 3.96 0.21
C VAL A 79 -7.46 3.24 0.24
N ILE A 80 -7.30 2.28 1.15
CA ILE A 80 -6.06 1.49 1.33
C ILE A 80 -5.74 0.74 0.03
N ASN A 81 -6.75 0.14 -0.60
CA ASN A 81 -6.60 -0.57 -1.87
C ASN A 81 -6.47 0.35 -3.10
N GLY A 82 -6.43 1.68 -2.89
CA GLY A 82 -6.27 2.65 -3.98
C GLY A 82 -7.43 2.66 -4.96
N ILE A 83 -8.63 2.26 -4.54
CA ILE A 83 -9.86 2.29 -5.35
C ILE A 83 -10.49 3.68 -5.30
N LEU A 84 -10.49 4.31 -4.12
CA LEU A 84 -10.96 5.69 -3.96
C LEU A 84 -9.79 6.69 -4.02
N PRO A 85 -9.99 7.88 -4.62
CA PRO A 85 -8.95 8.88 -4.74
C PRO A 85 -8.63 9.51 -3.37
N ILE A 86 -7.42 9.23 -2.87
CA ILE A 86 -6.88 9.71 -1.58
C ILE A 86 -7.07 11.22 -1.39
N ASP A 87 -6.85 12.03 -2.44
CA ASP A 87 -6.87 13.48 -2.31
C ASP A 87 -8.26 14.09 -2.05
N GLN A 88 -9.34 13.37 -2.40
CA GLN A 88 -10.73 13.85 -2.31
C GLN A 88 -11.42 13.48 -0.99
N ILE A 89 -10.73 12.74 -0.11
CA ILE A 89 -11.31 12.22 1.13
C ILE A 89 -10.95 13.15 2.28
N ASN A 90 -11.97 13.60 3.02
CA ASN A 90 -11.81 14.55 4.13
C ASN A 90 -11.27 13.88 5.40
N ASP A 91 -11.87 12.75 5.81
CA ASP A 91 -11.36 11.94 6.92
C ASP A 91 -10.60 10.74 6.36
N ILE A 92 -9.27 10.87 6.35
CA ILE A 92 -8.37 9.85 5.84
C ILE A 92 -7.54 9.19 6.95
N THR A 93 -7.60 9.78 8.14
CA THR A 93 -6.93 9.30 9.34
C THR A 93 -7.48 7.95 9.77
N SER A 94 -8.79 7.73 9.65
CA SER A 94 -9.45 6.45 9.95
C SER A 94 -8.92 5.27 9.12
N SER A 95 -8.40 5.52 7.91
CA SER A 95 -7.75 4.47 7.12
C SER A 95 -6.40 4.04 7.70
N ILE A 96 -5.71 4.93 8.41
CA ILE A 96 -4.45 4.61 9.07
C ILE A 96 -4.69 3.72 10.28
N ASP A 97 -5.82 3.88 10.99
CA ASP A 97 -6.17 3.01 12.12
C ASP A 97 -6.23 1.52 11.72
N LEU A 98 -6.88 1.23 10.60
CA LEU A 98 -6.91 -0.14 10.05
C LEU A 98 -5.51 -0.64 9.67
N ILE A 99 -4.69 0.23 9.06
CA ILE A 99 -3.33 -0.12 8.65
C ILE A 99 -2.46 -0.49 9.86
N VAL A 100 -2.53 0.30 10.94
CA VAL A 100 -1.68 0.05 12.12
C VAL A 100 -2.11 -1.16 12.93
N GLN A 101 -3.36 -1.61 12.81
CA GLN A 101 -3.83 -2.87 13.40
C GLN A 101 -3.35 -4.10 12.63
N ILE A 102 -3.01 -3.91 11.35
CA ILE A 102 -2.66 -5.00 10.44
C ILE A 102 -1.15 -5.14 10.27
N ILE A 103 -0.44 -4.01 10.19
CA ILE A 103 1.00 -3.95 9.94
C ILE A 103 1.74 -3.70 11.25
N PRO A 104 2.67 -4.58 11.66
CA PRO A 104 3.47 -4.38 12.86
C PRO A 104 4.29 -3.08 12.80
N ARG A 105 4.49 -2.45 13.96
CA ARG A 105 5.18 -1.16 14.09
C ARG A 105 6.57 -1.16 13.44
N ILE A 106 7.32 -2.26 13.61
CA ILE A 106 8.70 -2.40 13.14
C ILE A 106 8.85 -2.09 11.64
N TYR A 107 7.86 -2.43 10.82
CA TYR A 107 7.91 -2.15 9.38
C TYR A 107 7.83 -0.65 9.08
N PHE A 108 7.03 0.10 9.83
CA PHE A 108 6.97 1.55 9.70
C PHE A 108 8.28 2.21 10.15
N GLU A 109 8.85 1.75 11.26
CA GLU A 109 10.11 2.28 11.79
C GLU A 109 11.25 2.07 10.81
N GLN A 110 11.35 0.89 10.21
CA GLN A 110 12.33 0.59 9.18
C GLN A 110 12.14 1.46 7.94
N PHE A 111 10.92 1.48 7.40
CA PHE A 111 10.65 2.16 6.14
C PHE A 111 10.84 3.68 6.24
N TYR A 112 10.31 4.28 7.31
CA TYR A 112 10.43 5.73 7.54
C TYR A 112 11.70 6.12 8.29
N SER A 113 12.52 5.15 8.71
CA SER A 113 13.74 5.37 9.51
C SER A 113 13.45 6.26 10.73
N THR A 114 12.37 5.93 11.44
CA THR A 114 11.84 6.69 12.58
C THR A 114 11.65 5.77 13.77
N THR A 115 11.80 6.31 14.97
CA THR A 115 11.44 5.62 16.21
C THR A 115 10.04 6.05 16.60
N ILE A 116 9.12 5.10 16.61
CA ILE A 116 7.75 5.31 17.07
C ILE A 116 7.75 4.92 18.55
N PRO A 117 7.20 5.70 19.49
CA PRO A 117 7.17 5.27 20.88
C PRO A 117 6.23 4.07 21.08
N SER A 118 6.70 3.01 21.75
CA SER A 118 5.85 1.89 22.20
C SER A 118 4.97 2.28 23.38
N CYS A 119 3.91 1.50 23.59
CA CYS A 119 3.25 1.42 24.89
C CYS A 119 3.78 0.25 25.74
N SER A 120 4.46 -0.76 25.16
CA SER A 120 5.11 -1.86 25.88
C SER A 120 6.47 -2.28 25.29
N ASP A 121 7.21 -3.14 26.01
CA ASP A 121 8.54 -3.62 25.61
C ASP A 121 8.52 -4.68 24.48
N ASN A 122 7.35 -4.98 23.91
CA ASN A 122 7.20 -5.98 22.85
C ASN A 122 7.61 -5.43 21.47
N LEU A 123 8.62 -6.04 20.83
CA LEU A 123 9.13 -5.62 19.51
C LEU A 123 8.15 -5.79 18.35
N LEU A 124 7.21 -6.74 18.45
CA LEU A 124 6.14 -6.97 17.47
C LEU A 124 4.86 -6.17 17.78
N GLU A 125 4.89 -5.28 18.78
CA GLU A 125 3.72 -4.50 19.15
C GLU A 125 3.24 -3.63 17.99
N TYR A 126 1.92 -3.61 17.78
CA TYR A 126 1.27 -2.71 16.85
C TYR A 126 1.29 -1.29 17.43
N CYS A 127 1.53 -0.29 16.58
CA CYS A 127 1.52 1.10 17.03
C CYS A 127 0.11 1.68 17.01
N ASN A 128 -0.13 2.70 17.83
CA ASN A 128 -1.35 3.48 17.70
C ASN A 128 -1.26 4.45 16.51
N GLN A 129 -2.40 4.77 15.91
CA GLN A 129 -2.50 5.72 14.81
C GLN A 129 -1.85 7.07 15.16
N GLU A 130 -2.15 7.63 16.33
CA GLU A 130 -1.58 8.90 16.80
C GLU A 130 -0.06 8.83 16.92
N GLN A 131 0.48 7.68 17.36
CA GLN A 131 1.91 7.51 17.55
C GLN A 131 2.67 7.52 16.23
N LEU A 132 2.17 6.76 15.26
CA LEU A 132 2.73 6.70 13.92
C LEU A 132 2.68 8.07 13.24
N LEU A 133 1.51 8.71 13.22
CA LEU A 133 1.31 9.97 12.52
C LEU A 133 2.15 11.08 13.11
N THR A 134 2.25 11.16 14.44
CA THR A 134 3.08 12.15 15.14
C THR A 134 4.56 11.98 14.79
N SER A 135 5.08 10.75 14.87
CA SER A 135 6.50 10.47 14.65
C SER A 135 6.90 10.83 13.21
N ILE A 136 6.07 10.47 12.23
CA ILE A 136 6.30 10.81 10.81
C ILE A 136 6.08 12.30 10.54
N ALA A 137 5.12 12.96 11.21
CA ALA A 137 4.91 14.41 11.07
C ALA A 137 6.18 15.19 11.45
N PHE A 138 6.79 14.86 12.59
CA PHE A 138 8.02 15.50 13.04
C PHE A 138 9.21 15.20 12.12
N LEU A 139 9.30 13.96 11.62
CA LEU A 139 10.35 13.55 10.67
C LEU A 139 10.26 14.28 9.34
N LYS A 140 9.06 14.41 8.78
CA LYS A 140 8.85 15.08 7.50
C LYS A 140 8.68 16.59 7.63
N GLY A 141 8.61 17.13 8.85
CA GLY A 141 8.32 18.55 9.11
C GLY A 141 6.90 18.96 8.70
N PHE A 142 5.95 18.02 8.71
CA PHE A 142 4.54 18.30 8.42
C PHE A 142 3.86 18.83 9.67
N LEU A 143 4.18 20.08 9.99
CA LEU A 143 3.68 20.80 11.14
C LEU A 143 2.81 21.96 10.68
N GLY A 144 1.67 22.12 11.33
CA GLY A 144 0.80 23.28 11.21
C GLY A 144 1.21 24.42 12.14
N PRO A 145 0.31 25.40 12.36
CA PRO A 145 0.57 26.50 13.28
C PRO A 145 0.84 25.99 14.69
N LYS A 146 1.71 26.69 15.43
CA LYS A 146 2.15 26.31 16.79
C LYS A 146 2.83 24.93 16.89
N ASN A 147 3.49 24.46 15.83
CA ASN A 147 4.18 23.16 15.78
C ASN A 147 3.26 21.95 16.03
N VAL A 148 1.97 22.05 15.73
CA VAL A 148 1.03 20.93 15.84
C VAL A 148 1.18 20.02 14.62
N PRO A 149 1.35 18.69 14.79
CA PRO A 149 1.39 17.74 13.68
C PRO A 149 0.18 17.81 12.74
N ASP A 150 0.41 17.86 11.43
CA ASP A 150 -0.64 17.78 10.40
C ASP A 150 -0.89 16.30 10.03
N PHE A 151 -1.81 15.67 10.77
CA PHE A 151 -2.17 14.27 10.59
C PHE A 151 -2.75 13.96 9.21
N SER A 152 -3.55 14.86 8.65
CA SER A 152 -4.17 14.66 7.33
C SER A 152 -3.11 14.59 6.23
N LYS A 153 -2.11 15.47 6.26
CA LYS A 153 -1.02 15.47 5.27
C LYS A 153 -0.12 14.24 5.40
N VAL A 154 0.18 13.83 6.63
CA VAL A 154 0.96 12.61 6.88
C VAL A 154 0.20 11.37 6.41
N ALA A 155 -1.07 11.24 6.77
CA ALA A 155 -1.90 10.09 6.40
C ALA A 155 -2.02 9.96 4.87
N LYS A 156 -2.24 11.07 4.13
CA LYS A 156 -2.21 11.06 2.66
C LYS A 156 -0.87 10.59 2.10
N THR A 157 0.24 10.94 2.76
CA THR A 157 1.57 10.51 2.33
C THR A 157 1.76 9.01 2.52
N ILE A 158 1.39 8.48 3.68
CA ILE A 158 1.47 7.04 3.98
C ILE A 158 0.61 6.23 3.01
N LEU A 159 -0.63 6.65 2.76
CA LEU A 159 -1.54 5.97 1.83
C LEU A 159 -1.04 6.02 0.38
N LYS A 160 -0.41 7.13 -0.03
CA LYS A 160 0.26 7.23 -1.35
C LYS A 160 1.48 6.31 -1.42
N ASP A 161 2.25 6.17 -0.33
CA ASP A 161 3.39 5.24 -0.26
C ASP A 161 2.92 3.79 -0.40
N LEU A 162 1.81 3.42 0.25
CA LEU A 162 1.17 2.11 0.15
C LEU A 162 0.63 1.82 -1.26
N THR A 163 -0.23 2.70 -1.78
CA THR A 163 -0.88 2.49 -3.09
C THR A 163 0.08 2.55 -4.28
N SER A 164 1.21 3.24 -4.14
CA SER A 164 2.29 3.24 -5.14
C SER A 164 3.21 2.02 -5.07
N GLY A 165 3.09 1.19 -4.02
CA GLY A 165 3.95 0.04 -3.78
C GLY A 165 5.35 0.40 -3.27
N ARG A 166 5.57 1.63 -2.80
CA ARG A 166 6.83 1.99 -2.13
C ARG A 166 6.91 1.38 -0.74
N PHE A 167 5.83 1.47 0.01
CA PHE A 167 5.64 0.71 1.24
C PHE A 167 4.76 -0.48 0.91
N THR A 168 5.30 -1.69 1.04
CA THR A 168 4.61 -2.91 0.61
C THR A 168 4.06 -3.68 1.80
N TYR A 169 2.88 -4.25 1.61
CA TYR A 169 2.21 -5.10 2.58
C TYR A 169 1.40 -6.15 1.81
N CYS A 170 1.21 -7.32 2.44
CA CYS A 170 0.37 -8.37 1.89
C CYS A 170 -0.49 -8.98 3.00
N HIS A 171 -1.75 -9.26 2.67
CA HIS A 171 -2.63 -9.97 3.60
C HIS A 171 -2.16 -11.41 3.82
N PRO A 172 -2.27 -11.91 5.06
CA PRO A 172 -2.04 -13.33 5.33
C PRO A 172 -2.98 -14.18 4.48
N PRO A 173 -2.56 -15.40 4.10
CA PRO A 173 -3.47 -16.39 3.52
C PRO A 173 -4.68 -16.61 4.45
N PRO A 174 -5.88 -16.93 3.94
CA PRO A 174 -7.10 -17.05 4.74
C PRO A 174 -7.04 -18.05 5.90
N VAL A 175 -6.08 -18.97 5.86
CA VAL A 175 -5.90 -20.04 6.85
C VAL A 175 -4.93 -19.64 7.97
N ILE A 176 -4.15 -18.57 7.78
CA ILE A 176 -3.08 -18.16 8.70
C ILE A 176 -3.50 -16.88 9.41
N ASP A 177 -3.29 -16.83 10.73
CA ASP A 177 -3.53 -15.64 11.52
C ASP A 177 -2.47 -14.55 11.24
N SER A 178 -2.88 -13.29 11.33
CA SER A 178 -1.99 -12.15 11.07
C SER A 178 -0.76 -12.13 11.98
N TYR A 179 -0.90 -12.54 13.25
CA TYR A 179 0.22 -12.55 14.19
C TYR A 179 1.28 -13.56 13.76
N SER A 180 0.90 -14.82 13.51
CA SER A 180 1.86 -15.85 13.06
C SER A 180 2.40 -15.57 11.66
N PHE A 181 1.61 -15.00 10.74
CA PHE A 181 2.08 -14.62 9.41
C PHE A 181 3.14 -13.51 9.46
N ASN A 182 2.94 -12.53 10.34
CA ASN A 182 3.87 -11.42 10.54
C ASN A 182 5.06 -11.79 11.44
N LYS A 183 5.01 -12.93 12.12
CA LYS A 183 6.10 -13.45 12.96
C LYS A 183 7.21 -13.98 12.06
N PHE A 184 7.98 -13.07 11.49
CA PHE A 184 9.25 -13.42 10.87
C PHE A 184 10.31 -13.58 11.97
N ASP A 185 11.15 -14.61 11.84
CA ASP A 185 12.37 -14.74 12.63
C ASP A 185 13.16 -13.44 12.48
N SER A 186 13.46 -12.83 13.62
CA SER A 186 14.15 -11.56 13.78
C SER A 186 15.30 -11.40 12.78
N ILE A 187 15.05 -10.68 11.69
CA ILE A 187 16.12 -10.10 10.90
C ILE A 187 16.74 -9.05 11.82
N GLU A 188 18.00 -9.24 12.22
CA GLU A 188 18.75 -8.26 13.00
C GLU A 188 18.78 -6.91 12.27
N ILE A 189 18.03 -5.93 12.76
CA ILE A 189 17.97 -4.60 12.14
C ILE A 189 18.91 -3.67 12.87
N LYS A 190 19.97 -3.26 12.17
CA LYS A 190 20.85 -2.16 12.54
C LYS A 190 20.14 -0.81 12.34
N THR A 191 19.47 -0.26 13.34
CA THR A 191 19.07 1.16 13.34
C THR A 191 20.12 1.99 14.08
N LYS A 192 20.72 2.99 13.43
CA LYS A 192 21.37 4.10 14.16
C LYS A 192 20.29 5.10 14.57
N PRO A 193 20.03 5.32 15.87
CA PRO A 193 19.05 6.30 16.29
C PRO A 193 19.49 7.72 15.89
N ASN A 194 18.60 8.46 15.26
CA ASN A 194 18.81 9.85 14.91
C ASN A 194 18.50 10.72 16.15
N LYS A 195 19.50 10.96 17.01
CA LYS A 195 19.36 11.60 18.34
C LYS A 195 18.58 12.93 18.37
N ILE A 196 18.56 13.68 17.26
CA ILE A 196 17.85 14.97 17.14
C ILE A 196 16.32 14.76 17.05
N LEU A 197 15.88 13.68 16.40
CA LEU A 197 14.47 13.33 16.25
C LEU A 197 13.88 12.82 17.56
N GLU A 198 14.64 12.01 18.28
CA GLU A 198 14.25 11.51 19.61
C GLU A 198 13.92 12.67 20.55
N HIS A 199 14.74 13.72 20.61
CA HIS A 199 14.50 14.84 21.53
C HIS A 199 13.22 15.63 21.21
N LYS A 200 12.81 15.73 19.93
CA LYS A 200 11.56 16.41 19.53
C LYS A 200 10.33 15.54 19.74
N ILE A 201 10.41 14.25 19.40
CA ILE A 201 9.37 13.26 19.66
C ILE A 201 9.15 13.14 21.17
N VAL A 202 10.23 12.96 21.94
CA VAL A 202 10.19 12.95 23.41
C VAL A 202 9.66 14.28 23.96
N SER A 203 9.94 15.45 23.38
CA SER A 203 9.33 16.71 23.85
C SER A 203 7.80 16.78 23.66
N TYR A 204 7.28 16.15 22.59
CA TYR A 204 5.84 16.02 22.36
C TYR A 204 5.19 15.04 23.35
N TYR A 205 5.82 13.88 23.58
CA TYR A 205 5.33 12.86 24.51
C TYR A 205 5.67 13.14 25.98
N SER A 206 6.64 13.98 26.32
CA SER A 206 6.99 14.30 27.71
C SER A 206 5.96 15.21 28.38
N ASN A 207 5.03 15.79 27.61
CA ASN A 207 3.77 16.33 28.12
C ASN A 207 2.73 15.23 28.46
N LYS A 208 3.06 13.95 28.25
CA LYS A 208 2.34 12.72 28.61
C LYS A 208 3.33 11.57 28.92
N SER A 209 4.03 11.67 30.05
CA SER A 209 4.68 10.59 30.84
C SER A 209 5.48 9.45 30.14
N THR A 210 6.82 9.53 30.21
CA THR A 210 7.88 8.51 30.55
C THR A 210 8.06 7.22 29.70
N LYS A 211 9.23 6.57 29.47
CA LYS A 211 10.70 6.71 29.74
C LYS A 211 11.45 5.57 28.97
N ASN A 212 12.58 5.89 28.28
CA ASN A 212 13.92 5.23 28.11
C ASN A 212 14.15 3.68 28.14
N LEU A 213 15.16 3.00 27.51
CA LEU A 213 16.32 3.23 26.58
C LEU A 213 17.03 1.84 26.28
N ILE A 214 17.52 1.59 25.04
CA ILE A 214 18.91 1.12 24.61
C ILE A 214 19.43 -0.31 25.02
N ASP A 215 20.20 -1.16 24.28
CA ASP A 215 21.00 -1.18 23.03
C ASP A 215 21.32 -2.66 22.58
N GLU A 216 22.03 -2.79 21.43
CA GLU A 216 23.04 -3.82 21.02
C GLU A 216 22.72 -4.84 19.88
N VAL A 217 23.71 -5.02 18.98
CA VAL A 217 23.63 -5.51 17.59
C VAL A 217 24.91 -6.29 17.23
N ASP A 218 24.82 -7.46 16.55
CA ASP A 218 25.62 -7.79 15.34
C ASP A 218 25.41 -9.18 14.67
N ARG A 219 25.30 -9.13 13.32
CA ARG A 219 25.70 -10.09 12.25
C ARG A 219 24.77 -11.27 11.90
N ASN A 220 24.04 -11.15 10.78
CA ASN A 220 24.51 -11.51 9.42
C ASN A 220 23.46 -11.27 8.31
N PHE A 221 23.93 -10.59 7.25
CA PHE A 221 23.16 -10.14 6.09
C PHE A 221 23.45 -11.06 4.91
N LEU A 222 22.37 -11.51 4.24
CA LEU A 222 22.26 -12.28 2.99
C LEU A 222 21.71 -13.69 3.22
N LEU A 223 20.38 -13.83 3.17
CA LEU A 223 19.69 -14.90 2.45
C LEU A 223 18.18 -14.63 2.42
N LYS A 224 17.64 -14.65 1.19
CA LYS A 224 16.24 -15.00 0.84
C LYS A 224 15.20 -13.87 0.83
N VAL A 225 15.28 -13.12 -0.28
CA VAL A 225 14.12 -12.74 -1.10
C VAL A 225 13.23 -13.96 -1.36
N TYR A 226 11.92 -13.84 -1.14
CA TYR A 226 10.85 -14.29 -2.05
C TYR A 226 9.50 -13.92 -1.41
N CYS A 227 8.78 -12.95 -1.96
CA CYS A 227 7.33 -12.90 -1.77
C CYS A 227 6.61 -12.42 -3.04
N PHE A 228 5.54 -13.15 -3.33
CA PHE A 228 4.76 -13.15 -4.55
C PHE A 228 4.01 -11.83 -4.78
N ILE A 229 4.08 -11.32 -6.00
CA ILE A 229 3.16 -10.31 -6.54
C ILE A 229 1.80 -10.99 -6.73
N LYS A 230 0.77 -10.49 -6.05
CA LYS A 230 -0.63 -10.88 -6.30
C LYS A 230 -1.11 -10.10 -7.53
N LEU A 231 -1.43 -10.83 -8.60
CA LEU A 231 -2.19 -10.37 -9.77
C LEU A 231 -3.65 -10.10 -9.39
#